data_AF-A0AAE2VWQ4-F1
#
_entry.id   AF-A0AAE2VWQ4-F1
#
_cell.length_a   1.000
_cell.length_b   1.000
_cell.length_c   1.000
_cell.angle_alpha   90.00
_cell.angle_beta   90.00
_cell.angle_gamma   90.00
#
_symmetry.space_group_name_H-M   'P 1'
#
loop_
_entity.id
_entity.type
_entity.pdbx_description
1 polymer ?
#
loop_
_entity_poly.entity_id
_entity_poly.type
_entity_poly.pdbx_seq_one_letter_code
_entity_poly.pdbx_strand_id
1 'polypeptide(L)'
;MQQDNIEEPEPLGFRADFVERLDQFFRGNGSGPARTTGGLSVGATAKQLLAQEEQLGRELDQAMDSVLDGDLSPVPPRNRGFSFEELQEALDGSEKTYPIVKPKSKYERLFVAVRKLEDELESAGPDELPALTAELAKVRNAWAQEFVRSFGERARRIHLINVWRGDEGQGEYNRSRRRKNAPNACLADLTPEQRLIHRRAQKADSKWRADKVKAGWTVKRIEDGLEQRRAKRSAVAS
;
A
#
# COMPACT_ATOMS: atom_id res chain seq x y z
N MET A 1 34.22 -17.11 -28.38
CA MET A 1 33.02 -16.35 -27.98
C MET A 1 32.30 -17.18 -26.95
N GLN A 2 32.42 -16.82 -25.67
CA GLN A 2 31.71 -17.49 -24.58
C GLN A 2 30.30 -16.90 -24.50
N GLN A 3 29.28 -17.75 -24.56
CA GLN A 3 27.89 -17.35 -24.35
C GLN A 3 27.64 -17.36 -22.84
N ASP A 4 27.44 -16.19 -22.27
CA ASP A 4 27.05 -16.04 -20.87
C ASP A 4 25.58 -16.46 -20.72
N ASN A 5 25.35 -17.57 -20.01
CA ASN A 5 24.02 -17.97 -19.55
C ASN A 5 23.52 -16.95 -18.52
N ILE A 6 22.57 -16.12 -18.93
CA ILE A 6 21.82 -15.25 -18.02
C ILE A 6 20.76 -16.12 -17.35
N GLU A 7 21.02 -16.55 -16.11
CA GLU A 7 20.01 -17.18 -15.25
C GLU A 7 18.89 -16.16 -14.97
N GLU A 8 17.67 -16.47 -15.40
CA GLU A 8 16.49 -15.67 -15.08
C GLU A 8 16.25 -15.69 -13.56
N PRO A 9 16.06 -14.52 -12.92
CA PRO A 9 15.81 -14.47 -11.49
C PRO A 9 14.45 -15.10 -11.19
N GLU A 10 14.42 -16.10 -10.29
CA GLU A 10 13.16 -16.68 -9.85
C GLU A 10 12.18 -15.59 -9.38
N PRO A 11 10.91 -15.64 -9.79
CA PRO A 11 9.92 -14.68 -9.35
C PRO A 11 9.81 -14.79 -7.83
N LEU A 12 10.08 -13.68 -7.14
CA LEU A 12 9.91 -13.55 -5.69
C LEU A 12 8.51 -14.04 -5.29
N GLY A 13 8.42 -15.30 -4.88
CA GLY A 13 7.19 -15.95 -4.47
C GLY A 13 6.55 -15.15 -3.35
N PHE A 14 5.48 -14.44 -3.69
CA PHE A 14 4.70 -13.70 -2.71
C PHE A 14 4.05 -14.70 -1.76
N ARG A 15 4.29 -14.54 -0.46
CA ARG A 15 3.67 -15.40 0.55
C ARG A 15 2.14 -15.24 0.47
N ALA A 16 1.44 -16.34 0.17
CA ALA A 16 -0.02 -16.41 0.10
C ALA A 16 -0.70 -15.90 1.38
N ASP A 17 0.00 -16.00 2.52
CA ASP A 17 -0.44 -15.59 3.85
C ASP A 17 -0.72 -14.08 4.02
N PHE A 18 -0.31 -13.24 3.08
CA PHE A 18 -0.53 -11.79 3.17
C PHE A 18 -1.88 -11.36 2.57
N VAL A 19 -2.32 -12.01 1.49
CA VAL A 19 -3.60 -11.71 0.82
C VAL A 19 -4.76 -12.07 1.75
N GLU A 20 -4.67 -13.22 2.41
CA GLU A 20 -5.67 -13.71 3.36
C GLU A 20 -5.82 -12.79 4.60
N ARG A 21 -4.70 -12.25 5.10
CA ARG A 21 -4.71 -11.28 6.21
C ARG A 21 -5.33 -9.93 5.84
N LEU A 22 -5.24 -9.53 4.57
CA LEU A 22 -5.86 -8.29 4.09
C LEU A 22 -7.38 -8.47 3.92
N ASP A 23 -7.83 -9.62 3.42
CA ASP A 23 -9.26 -9.93 3.35
C ASP A 23 -9.90 -9.98 4.76
N GLN A 24 -9.19 -10.53 5.76
CA GLN A 24 -9.65 -10.51 7.16
C GLN A 24 -9.73 -9.09 7.73
N PHE A 25 -8.84 -8.17 7.32
CA PHE A 25 -8.88 -6.77 7.75
C PHE A 25 -10.14 -6.04 7.25
N PHE A 26 -10.53 -6.25 5.99
CA PHE A 26 -11.71 -5.59 5.41
C PHE A 26 -13.05 -6.23 5.79
N ARG A 27 -13.06 -7.52 6.15
CA ARG A 27 -14.27 -8.21 6.63
C ARG A 27 -14.61 -7.95 8.11
N GLY A 28 -13.81 -7.14 8.83
CA GLY A 28 -14.09 -6.77 10.22
C GLY A 28 -13.81 -7.87 11.26
N ASN A 29 -13.33 -9.05 10.85
CA ASN A 29 -12.97 -10.14 11.75
C ASN A 29 -11.56 -9.95 12.33
N GLY A 30 -11.43 -8.96 13.21
CA GLY A 30 -10.19 -8.59 13.90
C GLY A 30 -9.73 -9.55 15.02
N SER A 31 -10.19 -10.80 15.05
CA SER A 31 -9.66 -11.83 15.96
C SER A 31 -8.91 -12.89 15.16
N GLY A 32 -7.66 -12.60 14.81
CA GLY A 32 -6.78 -13.65 14.29
C GLY A 32 -6.66 -14.78 15.32
N PRO A 33 -6.75 -16.06 14.92
CA PRO A 33 -6.59 -17.16 15.86
C PRO A 33 -5.18 -17.14 16.47
N ALA A 34 -5.11 -17.50 17.75
CA ALA A 34 -3.86 -17.71 18.45
C ALA A 34 -2.98 -18.69 17.66
N ARG A 35 -1.69 -18.38 17.54
CA ARG A 35 -0.69 -19.27 16.94
C ARG A 35 -0.69 -20.62 17.65
N THR A 36 -1.43 -21.58 17.12
CA THR A 36 -1.21 -23.00 17.40
C THR A 36 -0.13 -23.49 16.46
N THR A 37 1.03 -23.81 17.01
CA THR A 37 2.03 -24.66 16.39
C THR A 37 1.40 -26.03 16.12
N GLY A 38 1.01 -26.29 14.87
CA GLY A 38 0.46 -27.57 14.48
C GLY A 38 0.44 -27.74 12.97
N GLY A 39 1.31 -28.64 12.48
CA GLY A 39 1.19 -29.40 11.22
C GLY A 39 0.97 -28.61 9.93
N LEU A 40 2.06 -28.43 9.16
CA LEU A 40 1.96 -28.30 7.70
C LEU A 40 1.32 -29.57 7.13
N SER A 41 0.01 -29.55 6.90
CA SER A 41 -0.66 -30.51 6.03
C SER A 41 -0.42 -30.06 4.59
N VAL A 42 0.52 -30.70 3.91
CA VAL A 42 0.71 -30.59 2.47
C VAL A 42 -0.21 -31.63 1.83
N GLY A 43 -1.24 -31.18 1.10
CA GLY A 43 -1.91 -32.08 0.15
C GLY A 43 -3.41 -31.87 0.00
N ALA A 44 -3.82 -30.79 -0.66
CA ALA A 44 -4.74 -31.03 -1.77
C ALA A 44 -3.85 -31.50 -2.93
N THR A 45 -3.98 -32.75 -3.35
CA THR A 45 -3.22 -33.25 -4.51
C THR A 45 -3.60 -32.41 -5.73
N ALA A 46 -2.68 -32.18 -6.68
CA ALA A 46 -2.96 -31.38 -7.88
C ALA A 46 -4.26 -31.80 -8.61
N LYS A 47 -4.64 -33.07 -8.45
CA LYS A 47 -5.89 -33.65 -8.97
C LYS A 47 -7.16 -33.08 -8.30
N GLN A 48 -7.11 -32.74 -7.02
CA GLN A 48 -8.22 -32.09 -6.30
C GLN A 48 -8.35 -30.62 -6.68
N LEU A 49 -7.24 -29.92 -6.94
CA LEU A 49 -7.28 -28.54 -7.42
C LEU A 49 -7.84 -28.46 -8.85
N LEU A 50 -7.42 -29.36 -9.74
CA LEU A 50 -7.98 -29.47 -11.09
C LEU A 50 -9.48 -29.79 -11.07
N ALA A 51 -9.92 -30.72 -10.21
CA ALA A 51 -11.33 -31.05 -10.07
C ALA A 51 -12.15 -29.85 -9.54
N GLN A 52 -11.56 -29.03 -8.68
CA GLN A 52 -12.20 -27.83 -8.15
C GLN A 52 -12.30 -26.71 -9.21
N GLU A 53 -11.25 -26.53 -10.03
CA GLU A 53 -11.26 -25.57 -11.15
C GLU A 53 -12.27 -25.97 -12.23
N GLU A 54 -12.37 -27.26 -12.54
CA GLU A 54 -13.34 -27.77 -13.53
C GLU A 54 -14.79 -27.59 -13.03
N GLN A 55 -15.03 -27.78 -11.73
CA GLN A 55 -16.34 -27.53 -11.13
C GLN A 55 -16.73 -26.06 -11.18
N LEU A 56 -15.79 -25.15 -10.86
CA LEU A 56 -16.00 -23.70 -10.96
C LEU A 56 -16.29 -23.26 -12.41
N GLY A 57 -15.60 -23.86 -13.40
CA GLY A 57 -15.88 -23.59 -14.81
C GLY A 57 -17.32 -23.93 -15.19
N ARG A 58 -17.79 -25.12 -14.79
CA ARG A 58 -19.18 -25.54 -15.06
C ARG A 58 -20.22 -24.68 -14.38
N GLU A 59 -19.97 -24.26 -13.13
CA GLU A 59 -20.87 -23.35 -12.41
C GLU A 59 -20.96 -21.97 -13.10
N LEU A 60 -19.86 -21.49 -13.68
CA LEU A 60 -19.81 -20.22 -14.39
C LEU A 60 -20.53 -20.29 -15.74
N ASP A 61 -20.34 -21.37 -16.49
CA ASP A 61 -21.06 -21.62 -17.75
C ASP A 61 -22.57 -21.75 -17.50
N GLN A 62 -22.97 -22.48 -16.45
CA GLN A 62 -24.37 -22.65 -16.08
C GLN A 62 -25.02 -21.34 -15.61
N ALA A 63 -24.25 -20.46 -14.94
CA ALA A 63 -24.70 -19.12 -14.60
C ALA A 63 -24.86 -18.23 -15.85
N MET A 64 -23.94 -18.33 -16.82
CA MET A 64 -24.01 -17.58 -18.07
C MET A 64 -25.20 -18.02 -18.94
N ASP A 65 -25.47 -19.31 -19.04
CA ASP A 65 -26.67 -19.81 -19.75
C ASP A 65 -27.97 -19.36 -19.06
N SER A 66 -27.99 -19.31 -17.72
CA SER A 66 -29.16 -18.79 -16.98
C SER A 66 -29.44 -17.29 -17.23
N VAL A 67 -28.40 -16.52 -17.59
CA VAL A 67 -28.52 -15.09 -17.93
C VAL A 67 -29.01 -14.90 -19.36
N LEU A 68 -28.79 -15.88 -20.25
CA LEU A 68 -29.20 -15.82 -21.65
C LEU A 68 -30.67 -16.23 -21.86
N ASP A 69 -31.21 -17.12 -21.03
CA ASP A 69 -32.61 -17.59 -21.12
C ASP A 69 -33.60 -16.79 -20.25
N GLY A 70 -33.11 -15.87 -19.41
CA GLY A 70 -33.96 -14.95 -18.67
C GLY A 70 -34.39 -13.78 -19.55
N ASP A 71 -35.69 -13.62 -19.76
CA ASP A 71 -36.36 -12.49 -20.43
C ASP A 71 -36.03 -11.16 -19.71
N LEU A 72 -34.81 -10.66 -19.94
CA LEU A 72 -34.36 -9.33 -19.57
C LEU A 72 -34.82 -8.38 -20.66
N SER A 73 -36.10 -8.02 -20.61
CA SER A 73 -36.51 -6.72 -21.13
C SER A 73 -35.51 -5.68 -20.60
N PRO A 74 -34.72 -5.01 -21.45
CA PRO A 74 -33.74 -4.06 -20.98
C PRO A 74 -34.51 -2.93 -20.33
N VAL A 75 -34.53 -2.90 -18.99
CA VAL A 75 -34.91 -1.69 -18.27
C VAL A 75 -33.86 -0.67 -18.66
N PRO A 76 -34.17 0.33 -19.51
CA PRO A 76 -33.17 1.31 -19.87
C PRO A 76 -32.69 1.95 -18.57
N PRO A 77 -31.38 2.17 -18.41
CA PRO A 77 -30.88 2.90 -17.25
C PRO A 77 -31.71 4.18 -17.16
N ARG A 78 -32.32 4.43 -15.99
CA ARG A 78 -32.95 5.73 -15.71
C ARG A 78 -31.83 6.76 -15.71
N ASN A 79 -31.52 7.26 -16.90
CA ASN A 79 -30.69 8.44 -17.10
C ASN A 79 -31.40 9.60 -16.38
N ARG A 80 -31.01 9.86 -15.14
CA ARG A 80 -30.97 11.23 -14.61
C ARG A 80 -29.72 11.92 -15.15
N GLY A 81 -29.55 11.87 -16.46
CA GLY A 81 -28.64 12.78 -17.15
C GLY A 81 -29.38 14.10 -17.30
N PHE A 82 -28.64 15.20 -17.15
CA PHE A 82 -29.16 16.53 -17.43
C PHE A 82 -29.82 16.56 -18.81
N SER A 83 -31.00 17.16 -18.88
CA SER A 83 -31.69 17.40 -20.14
C SER A 83 -30.82 18.25 -21.07
N PHE A 84 -31.07 18.15 -22.37
CA PHE A 84 -30.35 18.96 -23.36
C PHE A 84 -30.50 20.47 -23.08
N GLU A 85 -31.66 20.89 -22.58
CA GLU A 85 -31.92 22.27 -22.14
C GLU A 85 -31.11 22.65 -20.89
N GLU A 86 -30.96 21.76 -19.89
CA GLU A 86 -30.09 22.00 -18.73
C GLU A 86 -28.60 22.04 -19.10
N LEU A 87 -28.18 21.26 -20.11
CA LEU A 87 -26.81 21.29 -20.65
C LEU A 87 -26.55 22.60 -21.41
N GLN A 88 -27.53 23.08 -22.16
CA GLN A 88 -27.42 24.32 -22.92
C GLN A 88 -27.47 25.56 -22.01
N GLU A 89 -28.31 25.54 -20.97
CA GLU A 89 -28.34 26.57 -19.92
C GLU A 89 -27.06 26.57 -19.07
N ALA A 90 -26.43 25.41 -18.85
CA ALA A 90 -25.11 25.33 -18.22
C ALA A 90 -23.96 25.86 -19.10
N LEU A 91 -24.09 25.76 -20.43
CA LEU A 91 -23.13 26.30 -21.40
C LEU A 91 -23.28 27.82 -21.55
N ASP A 92 -24.51 28.31 -21.65
CA ASP A 92 -24.83 29.72 -21.91
C ASP A 92 -24.82 30.58 -20.62
N GLY A 93 -24.98 29.95 -19.45
CA GLY A 93 -25.32 30.64 -18.20
C GLY A 93 -24.22 30.87 -17.17
N SER A 94 -22.96 30.46 -17.37
CA SER A 94 -21.94 30.79 -16.37
C SER A 94 -20.49 30.64 -16.82
N GLU A 95 -19.71 31.68 -16.58
CA GLU A 95 -18.30 31.58 -16.15
C GLU A 95 -18.21 30.77 -14.84
N LYS A 96 -18.61 29.49 -14.86
CA LYS A 96 -18.34 28.57 -13.76
C LYS A 96 -16.84 28.28 -13.82
N THR A 97 -16.08 29.06 -13.06
CA THR A 97 -14.73 28.70 -12.67
C THR A 97 -14.84 27.45 -11.81
N TYR A 98 -14.72 26.29 -12.44
CA TYR A 98 -14.61 25.03 -11.71
C TYR A 98 -13.36 25.12 -10.84
N PRO A 99 -13.45 24.80 -9.54
CA PRO A 99 -12.27 24.79 -8.69
C PRO A 99 -11.26 23.84 -9.31
N ILE A 100 -10.02 24.30 -9.48
CA ILE A 100 -8.91 23.49 -9.98
C ILE A 100 -8.86 22.21 -9.14
N VAL A 101 -9.31 21.11 -9.72
CA VAL A 101 -9.30 19.81 -9.07
C VAL A 101 -7.83 19.46 -8.91
N LYS A 102 -7.30 19.66 -7.70
CA LYS A 102 -5.94 19.22 -7.38
C LYS A 102 -5.89 17.71 -7.66
N PRO A 103 -4.95 17.24 -8.49
CA PRO A 103 -4.86 15.83 -8.83
C PRO A 103 -4.74 15.01 -7.54
N LYS A 104 -5.74 14.17 -7.28
CA LYS A 104 -5.86 13.42 -6.02
C LYS A 104 -5.00 12.16 -6.06
N SER A 105 -4.91 11.53 -7.22
CA SER A 105 -4.14 10.30 -7.39
C SER A 105 -2.68 10.57 -7.78
N LYS A 106 -1.78 9.63 -7.45
CA LYS A 106 -0.38 9.70 -7.90
C LYS A 106 -0.28 9.62 -9.42
N TYR A 107 -1.17 8.85 -10.05
CA TYR A 107 -1.29 8.76 -11.50
C TYR A 107 -1.61 10.11 -12.12
N GLU A 108 -2.66 10.81 -11.67
CA GLU A 108 -3.03 12.13 -12.17
C GLU A 108 -1.89 13.16 -12.01
N ARG A 109 -1.20 13.14 -10.87
CA ARG A 109 -0.04 14.02 -10.63
C ARG A 109 1.08 13.79 -11.65
N LEU A 110 1.37 12.53 -11.95
CA LEU A 110 2.38 12.16 -12.94
C LEU A 110 1.93 12.52 -14.35
N PHE A 111 0.65 12.29 -14.69
CA PHE A 111 0.09 12.69 -15.99
C PHE A 111 0.19 14.20 -16.22
N VAL A 112 -0.21 15.01 -15.24
CA VAL A 112 -0.08 16.48 -15.32
C VAL A 112 1.39 16.90 -15.44
N ALA A 113 2.31 16.24 -14.73
CA ALA A 113 3.73 16.51 -14.84
C ALA A 113 4.29 16.16 -16.24
N VAL A 114 3.85 15.06 -16.85
CA VAL A 114 4.21 14.73 -18.25
C VAL A 114 3.75 15.84 -19.19
N ARG A 115 2.48 16.27 -19.10
CA ARG A 115 1.95 17.34 -19.94
C ARG A 115 2.70 18.65 -19.77
N LYS A 116 2.95 19.07 -18.53
CA LYS A 116 3.72 20.28 -18.25
C LYS A 116 5.12 20.24 -18.86
N LEU A 117 5.81 19.10 -18.76
CA LEU A 117 7.14 18.93 -19.33
C LEU A 117 7.11 18.86 -20.87
N GLU A 118 6.03 18.35 -21.47
CA GLU A 118 5.82 18.42 -22.93
C GLU A 118 5.65 19.87 -23.40
N ASP A 119 4.84 20.66 -22.69
CA ASP A 119 4.61 22.08 -23.00
C ASP A 119 5.91 22.92 -22.82
N GLU A 120 6.67 22.64 -21.76
CA GLU A 120 7.99 23.27 -21.53
C GLU A 120 9.00 22.88 -22.61
N LEU A 121 8.96 21.64 -23.10
CA LEU A 121 9.84 21.19 -24.18
C LEU A 121 9.52 21.88 -25.51
N GLU A 122 8.25 22.19 -25.77
CA GLU A 122 7.83 22.90 -26.98
C GLU A 122 8.29 24.37 -26.98
N SER A 123 8.44 24.97 -25.80
CA SER A 123 8.88 26.36 -25.62
C SER A 123 10.36 26.52 -25.25
N ALA A 124 11.10 25.42 -25.08
CA ALA A 124 12.48 25.42 -24.61
C ALA A 124 13.50 25.84 -25.67
N GLY A 125 14.54 26.56 -25.23
CA GLY A 125 15.72 26.85 -26.03
C GLY A 125 16.65 25.63 -26.17
N PRO A 126 17.58 25.64 -27.15
CA PRO A 126 18.44 24.49 -27.45
C PRO A 126 19.31 24.02 -26.26
N ASP A 127 19.67 24.92 -25.35
CA ASP A 127 20.49 24.62 -24.17
C ASP A 127 19.71 23.89 -23.07
N GLU A 128 18.38 24.03 -23.02
CA GLU A 128 17.51 23.44 -21.99
C GLU A 128 16.96 22.06 -22.39
N LEU A 129 16.96 21.75 -23.69
CA LEU A 129 16.44 20.51 -24.27
C LEU A 129 17.03 19.24 -23.62
N PRO A 130 18.35 19.09 -23.38
CA PRO A 130 18.89 17.85 -22.81
C PRO A 130 18.41 17.59 -21.39
N ALA A 131 18.21 18.65 -20.59
CA ALA A 131 17.74 18.52 -19.22
C ALA A 131 16.25 18.14 -19.18
N LEU A 132 15.41 18.84 -19.95
CA LEU A 132 13.96 18.60 -20.02
C LEU A 132 13.64 17.23 -20.61
N THR A 133 14.35 16.79 -21.66
CA THR A 133 14.18 15.44 -22.22
C THR A 133 14.49 14.34 -21.21
N ALA A 134 15.56 14.49 -20.42
CA ALA A 134 15.92 13.54 -19.38
C ALA A 134 14.90 13.51 -18.24
N GLU A 135 14.35 14.66 -17.87
CA GLU A 135 13.30 14.75 -16.85
C GLU A 135 11.98 14.15 -17.35
N LEU A 136 11.57 14.46 -18.58
CA LEU A 136 10.39 13.89 -19.23
C LEU A 136 10.49 12.34 -19.29
N ALA A 137 11.66 11.80 -19.64
CA ALA A 137 11.88 10.35 -19.64
C ALA A 137 11.70 9.73 -18.25
N LYS A 138 12.22 10.37 -17.19
CA LYS A 138 12.03 9.91 -15.80
C LYS A 138 10.57 9.93 -15.40
N VAL A 139 9.85 11.01 -15.69
CA VAL A 139 8.43 11.16 -15.32
C VAL A 139 7.55 10.19 -16.11
N ARG A 140 7.81 9.99 -17.41
CA ARG A 140 7.12 8.98 -18.24
C ARG A 140 7.32 7.56 -17.70
N ASN A 141 8.55 7.20 -17.31
CA ASN A 141 8.81 5.90 -16.69
C ASN A 141 8.06 5.74 -15.37
N ALA A 142 8.05 6.76 -14.51
CA ALA A 142 7.29 6.73 -13.26
C ALA A 142 5.77 6.63 -13.51
N TRP A 143 5.27 7.31 -14.54
CA TRP A 143 3.87 7.27 -14.95
C TRP A 143 3.48 5.89 -15.48
N ALA A 144 4.29 5.28 -16.34
CA ALA A 144 4.07 3.92 -16.84
C ALA A 144 4.09 2.87 -15.72
N GLN A 145 5.02 2.99 -14.77
CA GLN A 145 5.03 2.12 -13.58
C GLN A 145 3.77 2.30 -12.74
N GLU A 146 3.30 3.53 -12.55
CA GLU A 146 2.07 3.80 -11.81
C GLU A 146 0.83 3.34 -12.56
N PHE A 147 0.82 3.41 -13.90
CA PHE A 147 -0.22 2.88 -14.76
C PHE A 147 -0.34 1.37 -14.58
N VAL A 148 0.75 0.61 -14.75
CA VAL A 148 0.76 -0.85 -14.51
C VAL A 148 0.35 -1.16 -13.07
N ARG A 149 0.87 -0.41 -12.11
CA ARG A 149 0.52 -0.56 -10.70
C ARG A 149 -0.97 -0.32 -10.45
N SER A 150 -1.60 0.61 -11.17
CA SER A 150 -3.03 0.91 -11.03
C SER A 150 -3.93 -0.26 -11.45
N PHE A 151 -3.47 -1.20 -12.28
CA PHE A 151 -4.18 -2.44 -12.58
C PHE A 151 -3.96 -3.53 -11.53
N GLY A 152 -2.92 -3.42 -10.70
CA GLY A 152 -2.66 -4.36 -9.62
C GLY A 152 -3.65 -4.22 -8.47
N GLU A 153 -4.42 -5.27 -8.20
CA GLU A 153 -5.40 -5.32 -7.11
C GLU A 153 -4.82 -4.90 -5.75
N ARG A 154 -3.58 -5.33 -5.45
CA ARG A 154 -2.85 -4.92 -4.25
C ARG A 154 -2.68 -3.41 -4.15
N ALA A 155 -2.31 -2.75 -5.25
CA ALA A 155 -2.06 -1.32 -5.23
C ALA A 155 -3.36 -0.51 -5.17
N ARG A 156 -4.43 -0.98 -5.84
CA ARG A 156 -5.78 -0.42 -5.67
C ARG A 156 -6.22 -0.48 -4.21
N ARG A 157 -6.08 -1.63 -3.56
CA ARG A 157 -6.37 -1.80 -2.13
C ARG A 157 -5.52 -0.89 -1.24
N ILE A 158 -4.21 -0.79 -1.48
CA ILE A 158 -3.34 0.15 -0.73
C ILE A 158 -3.76 1.60 -0.95
N HIS A 159 -4.15 1.96 -2.17
CA HIS A 159 -4.61 3.31 -2.49
C HIS A 159 -5.92 3.62 -1.75
N LEU A 160 -6.90 2.72 -1.79
CA LEU A 160 -8.15 2.83 -1.03
C LEU A 160 -7.89 2.98 0.48
N ILE A 161 -6.96 2.19 1.05
CA ILE A 161 -6.55 2.32 2.46
C ILE A 161 -5.95 3.71 2.72
N ASN A 162 -5.11 4.21 1.82
CA ASN A 162 -4.46 5.50 2.00
C ASN A 162 -5.44 6.66 1.86
N VAL A 163 -6.40 6.57 0.95
CA VAL A 163 -7.51 7.52 0.81
C VAL A 163 -8.36 7.50 2.08
N TRP A 164 -8.79 6.32 2.53
CA TRP A 164 -9.52 6.16 3.79
C TRP A 164 -8.75 6.74 4.98
N ARG A 165 -7.44 6.51 5.08
CA ARG A 165 -6.58 7.10 6.14
C ARG A 165 -6.42 8.61 6.04
N GLY A 166 -6.57 9.19 4.86
CA GLY A 166 -6.44 10.63 4.62
C GLY A 166 -7.71 11.40 4.99
N ASP A 167 -8.87 10.77 4.79
CA ASP A 167 -10.19 11.35 5.03
C ASP A 167 -10.83 10.78 6.31
N GLU A 168 -11.93 10.05 6.17
CA GLU A 168 -12.81 9.60 7.28
C GLU A 168 -12.10 8.68 8.29
N GLY A 169 -11.17 7.85 7.83
CA GLY A 169 -10.43 6.88 8.63
C GLY A 169 -9.25 7.48 9.39
N GLN A 170 -8.91 8.75 9.20
CA GLN A 170 -7.73 9.36 9.84
C GLN A 170 -7.83 9.29 11.38
N GLY A 171 -9.02 9.55 11.94
CA GLY A 171 -9.28 9.50 13.37
C GLY A 171 -9.13 8.10 13.97
N GLU A 172 -9.71 7.10 13.31
CA GLU A 172 -9.64 5.69 13.74
C GLU A 172 -8.24 5.09 13.56
N TYR A 173 -7.58 5.42 12.46
CA TYR A 173 -6.20 5.05 12.21
C TYR A 173 -5.27 5.63 13.29
N ASN A 174 -5.41 6.91 13.62
CA ASN A 174 -4.63 7.53 14.69
C ASN A 174 -4.98 6.97 16.07
N ARG A 175 -6.26 6.70 16.35
CA ARG A 175 -6.72 6.11 17.62
C ARG A 175 -6.18 4.70 17.83
N SER A 176 -6.23 3.85 16.81
CA SER A 176 -5.67 2.49 16.86
C SER A 176 -4.14 2.49 17.04
N ARG A 177 -3.43 3.44 16.42
CA ARG A 177 -1.99 3.65 16.66
C ARG A 177 -1.67 4.17 18.06
N ARG A 178 -2.55 4.97 18.66
CA ARG A 178 -2.42 5.42 20.07
C ARG A 178 -2.77 4.30 21.06
N ARG A 179 -3.67 3.37 20.70
CA ARG A 179 -4.06 2.21 21.52
C ARG A 179 -3.00 1.13 21.60
N LYS A 180 -2.09 1.04 20.62
CA LYS A 180 -0.86 0.24 20.77
C LYS A 180 0.11 0.99 21.66
N ASN A 181 0.03 0.76 22.97
CA ASN A 181 1.16 0.65 23.89
C ASN A 181 0.59 0.19 25.25
N ALA A 182 1.16 -0.88 25.81
CA ALA A 182 1.25 -0.98 27.26
C ALA A 182 1.70 0.39 27.79
N PRO A 183 1.16 0.90 28.92
CA PRO A 183 1.47 2.24 29.39
C PRO A 183 2.97 2.47 29.28
N ASN A 184 3.39 3.41 28.43
CA ASN A 184 4.79 3.83 28.39
C ASN A 184 5.14 4.11 29.86
N ALA A 185 6.15 3.41 30.41
CA ALA A 185 6.55 3.55 31.81
C ALA A 185 6.45 5.03 32.18
N CYS A 186 5.61 5.36 33.18
CA CYS A 186 5.16 6.72 33.40
C CYS A 186 6.39 7.64 33.49
N LEU A 187 6.65 8.44 32.44
CA LEU A 187 7.80 9.34 32.38
C LEU A 187 7.46 10.70 33.03
N ALA A 188 6.32 10.79 33.73
CA ALA A 188 5.82 12.02 34.32
C ALA A 188 6.73 12.50 35.46
N ASP A 189 7.30 11.56 36.23
CA ASP A 189 8.16 11.85 37.38
C ASP A 189 9.59 12.24 36.98
N LEU A 190 9.95 12.11 35.70
CA LEU A 190 11.27 12.48 35.20
C LEU A 190 11.32 13.97 34.86
N THR A 191 12.38 14.64 35.32
CA THR A 191 12.71 15.99 34.88
C THR A 191 12.91 16.04 33.35
N PRO A 192 12.77 17.21 32.69
CA PRO A 192 12.98 17.34 31.24
C PRO A 192 14.34 16.80 30.77
N GLU A 193 15.39 17.00 31.58
CA GLU A 193 16.75 16.51 31.28
C GLU A 193 16.84 14.99 31.38
N GLN A 194 16.29 14.39 32.44
CA GLN A 194 16.23 12.94 32.59
C GLN A 194 15.40 12.27 31.48
N ARG A 195 14.31 12.92 31.03
CA ARG A 195 13.54 12.47 29.86
C ARG A 195 14.38 12.47 28.58
N LEU A 196 15.22 13.48 28.39
CA LEU A 196 16.12 13.55 27.24
C LEU A 196 17.17 12.43 27.29
N ILE A 197 17.77 12.19 28.47
CA ILE A 197 18.74 11.10 28.70
C ILE A 197 18.07 9.74 28.43
N HIS A 198 16.87 9.52 28.97
CA HIS A 198 16.09 8.30 28.75
C HIS A 198 15.79 8.08 27.26
N ARG A 199 15.35 9.11 26.54
CA ARG A 199 15.10 9.04 25.09
C ARG A 199 16.38 8.73 24.29
N ARG A 200 17.51 9.33 24.66
CA ARG A 200 18.83 9.03 24.04
C ARG A 200 19.23 7.57 24.27
N ALA A 201 19.04 7.05 25.48
CA ALA A 201 19.31 5.66 25.82
C ALA A 201 18.41 4.68 25.03
N GLN A 202 17.11 4.96 24.92
CA GLN A 202 16.19 4.15 24.12
C GLN A 202 16.57 4.09 22.64
N LYS A 203 16.99 5.23 22.06
CA LYS A 203 17.45 5.29 20.67
C LYS A 203 18.74 4.47 20.47
N ALA A 204 19.69 4.60 21.40
CA ALA A 204 20.93 3.84 21.39
C ALA A 204 20.69 2.32 21.49
N ASP A 205 19.79 1.90 22.38
CA ASP A 205 19.42 0.48 22.54
C ASP A 205 18.69 -0.06 21.30
N SER A 206 17.81 0.74 20.69
CA SER A 206 17.12 0.36 19.46
C SER A 206 18.08 0.16 18.29
N LYS A 207 19.06 1.08 18.14
CA LYS A 207 20.13 0.96 17.14
C LYS A 207 21.00 -0.28 17.41
N TRP A 208 21.44 -0.46 18.65
CA TRP A 208 22.25 -1.62 19.04
C TRP A 208 21.53 -2.95 18.77
N ARG A 209 20.23 -3.03 19.08
CA ARG A 209 19.40 -4.20 18.77
C ARG A 209 19.37 -4.49 17.27
N ALA A 210 19.13 -3.47 16.43
CA ALA A 210 19.12 -3.63 14.98
C ALA A 210 20.47 -4.14 14.45
N ASP A 211 21.58 -3.59 14.94
CA ASP A 211 22.93 -4.00 14.56
C ASP A 211 23.20 -5.47 14.95
N LYS A 212 22.73 -5.91 16.13
CA LYS A 212 22.88 -7.31 16.57
C LYS A 212 21.99 -8.29 15.83
N VAL A 213 20.76 -7.90 15.47
CA VAL A 213 19.91 -8.69 14.57
C VAL A 213 20.60 -8.87 13.22
N LYS A 214 21.16 -7.79 12.64
CA LYS A 214 21.92 -7.85 11.39
C LYS A 214 23.15 -8.75 11.49
N ALA A 215 23.79 -8.78 12.66
CA ALA A 215 24.91 -9.68 12.96
C ALA A 215 24.48 -11.12 13.31
N GLY A 216 23.21 -11.49 13.14
CA GLY A 216 22.71 -12.85 13.36
C GLY A 216 22.56 -13.27 14.82
N TRP A 217 22.49 -12.33 15.76
CA TRP A 217 22.30 -12.67 17.17
C TRP A 217 20.88 -13.20 17.43
N THR A 218 20.77 -14.19 18.33
CA THR A 218 19.48 -14.70 18.80
C THR A 218 18.77 -13.67 19.68
N VAL A 219 17.44 -13.73 19.73
CA VAL A 219 16.61 -12.80 20.52
C VAL A 219 17.02 -12.81 22.00
N LYS A 220 17.18 -13.99 22.59
CA LYS A 220 17.62 -14.15 23.99
C LYS A 220 18.95 -13.43 24.27
N ARG A 221 19.95 -13.64 23.42
CA ARG A 221 21.28 -13.00 23.56
C ARG A 221 21.20 -11.47 23.45
N ILE A 222 20.29 -10.95 22.63
CA ILE A 222 20.05 -9.51 22.51
C ILE A 222 19.41 -8.98 23.80
N GLU A 223 18.46 -9.69 24.38
CA GLU A 223 17.80 -9.31 25.63
C GLU A 223 18.79 -9.28 26.80
N ASP A 224 19.59 -10.34 26.98
CA ASP A 224 20.66 -10.41 27.98
C ASP A 224 21.66 -9.23 27.84
N GLY A 225 22.03 -8.90 26.59
CA GLY A 225 22.93 -7.78 26.31
C GLY A 225 22.30 -6.41 26.59
N LEU A 226 20.99 -6.25 26.37
CA LEU A 226 20.27 -5.02 26.73
C LEU A 226 20.18 -4.85 28.25
N GLU A 227 19.97 -5.93 29.01
CA GLU A 227 19.98 -5.90 30.47
C GLU A 227 21.34 -5.45 31.01
N GLN A 228 22.44 -6.01 30.51
CA GLN A 228 23.79 -5.57 30.89
C GLN A 228 24.03 -4.08 30.59
N ARG A 229 23.56 -3.60 29.44
CA ARG A 229 23.69 -2.17 29.08
C ARG A 229 22.86 -1.27 29.99
N ARG A 230 21.67 -1.71 30.41
CA ARG A 230 20.82 -0.99 31.37
C ARG A 230 21.48 -0.96 32.75
N ALA A 231 21.98 -2.09 33.24
CA ALA A 231 22.68 -2.21 34.52
C ALA A 231 23.94 -1.31 34.57
N LYS A 232 24.74 -1.27 33.49
CA LYS A 232 25.90 -0.35 33.41
C LYS A 232 25.49 1.11 33.50
N ARG A 233 24.35 1.50 32.91
CA ARG A 233 23.86 2.89 32.97
C ARG A 233 23.30 3.23 34.35
N SER A 234 22.60 2.32 35.01
CA SER A 234 22.12 2.56 36.37
C SER A 234 23.27 2.66 37.38
N ALA A 235 24.35 1.88 37.18
CA ALA A 235 25.54 1.96 38.03
C ALA A 235 26.31 3.28 37.89
N VAL A 236 26.32 3.90 36.70
CA VAL A 236 26.95 5.23 36.49
C VAL A 236 26.07 6.36 37.03
N ALA A 237 24.77 6.13 37.17
CA ALA A 237 23.82 7.11 37.67
C ALA A 237 23.64 7.07 39.20
N SER A 238 24.18 6.05 39.88
CA SER A 238 24.21 5.91 41.34
C SER A 238 25.51 6.47 41.88
#